data_AF-A0A9W7C6B7-F1
#
_entry.id   AF-A0A9W7C6B7-F1
#
_cell.length_a   1.000
_cell.length_b   1.000
_cell.length_c   1.000
_cell.angle_alpha   90.00
_cell.angle_beta   90.00
_cell.angle_gamma   90.00
#
_symmetry.space_group_name_H-M   'P 1'
#
loop_
_entity.id
_entity.type
_entity.pdbx_description
1 polymer ?
#
loop_
_entity_poly.entity_id
_entity_poly.type
_entity_poly.pdbx_seq_one_letter_code
_entity_poly.pdbx_strand_id
1 'polypeptide(L)'
;MPTLGPKRKKPRAAASSDEATLSSSQIVYSPMERITHKSELELRRAAKKALGFETQKSIKRLKELQQSSPTPPTKSSTKKLNAATRNLSLVKAVSVDLLASVSLRRLGVKHTGVGNDPLTNLPPDSDAEGVKKIVERCIGNNTFKKVMDELNVKIVEVRKREMERSEAPKSKKGKKRAREDRKVTGSEWSKGYQGQQGVFLNLNGSGEDSDGDEDEEGGKRVSQYGPNAFEDGDDEWANVTSKKNRKGQRARQAKAKAVAARKRGEKWDSSVNWRAKKEKEEEVEDSGLKKDEIVLKATVGAGGKKWQDKGKAHPSWAAKKVEKGIVEFKGTKVTFN
;
A
#
# COMPACT_ATOMS: atom_id res chain seq x y z
N MET A 1 -30.04 40.25 -16.19
CA MET A 1 -28.93 39.50 -16.84
C MET A 1 -27.63 39.95 -16.18
N PRO A 2 -27.03 39.18 -15.25
CA PRO A 2 -25.81 39.58 -14.56
C PRO A 2 -24.62 39.54 -15.53
N THR A 3 -23.98 40.68 -15.71
CA THR A 3 -22.82 40.87 -16.58
C THR A 3 -21.58 40.26 -15.93
N LEU A 4 -21.02 39.22 -16.55
CA LEU A 4 -19.76 38.61 -16.13
C LEU A 4 -18.62 39.61 -16.38
N GLY A 5 -18.17 40.26 -15.31
CA GLY A 5 -17.06 41.21 -15.33
C GLY A 5 -15.74 40.57 -15.82
N PRO A 6 -14.81 41.41 -16.33
CA PRO A 6 -13.56 40.95 -16.92
C PRO A 6 -12.71 40.18 -15.91
N LYS A 7 -12.28 38.98 -16.32
CA LYS A 7 -11.43 38.08 -15.52
C LYS A 7 -10.12 38.79 -15.15
N ARG A 8 -10.01 39.26 -13.90
CA ARG A 8 -8.76 39.79 -13.34
C ARG A 8 -7.70 38.69 -13.41
N LYS A 9 -6.65 38.91 -14.21
CA LYS A 9 -5.45 38.05 -14.21
C LYS A 9 -4.85 38.11 -12.80
N LYS A 10 -4.81 36.96 -12.11
CA LYS A 10 -4.09 36.86 -10.84
C LYS A 10 -2.63 37.28 -11.07
N PRO A 11 -2.07 38.19 -10.27
CA PRO A 11 -0.67 38.52 -10.36
C PRO A 11 0.13 37.23 -10.14
N ARG A 12 1.01 36.94 -11.09
CA ARG A 12 1.98 35.86 -11.02
C ARG A 12 2.91 36.24 -9.88
N ALA A 13 2.74 35.62 -8.71
CA ALA A 13 3.61 35.84 -7.56
C ALA A 13 5.05 35.70 -8.04
N ALA A 14 5.81 36.78 -7.91
CA ALA A 14 7.24 36.77 -8.16
C ALA A 14 7.84 35.75 -7.17
N ALA A 15 8.35 34.66 -7.72
CA ALA A 15 9.08 33.68 -6.93
C ALA A 15 10.31 34.39 -6.35
N SER A 16 10.31 34.61 -5.04
CA SER A 16 11.48 35.09 -4.30
C SER A 16 12.60 34.06 -4.48
N SER A 17 13.74 34.52 -4.99
CA SER A 17 14.92 33.71 -5.31
C SER A 17 15.62 33.09 -4.11
N ASP A 18 15.14 33.36 -2.89
CA ASP A 18 15.81 32.96 -1.64
C ASP A 18 15.33 31.62 -1.07
N GLU A 19 14.43 30.89 -1.75
CA GLU A 19 13.93 29.58 -1.31
C GLU A 19 14.61 28.37 -2.00
N ALA A 20 15.74 28.60 -2.70
CA ALA A 20 16.34 27.60 -3.59
C ALA A 20 17.33 26.61 -2.92
N THR A 21 17.58 26.70 -1.61
CA THR A 21 18.61 25.88 -0.93
C THR A 21 18.13 25.15 0.32
N LEU A 22 16.83 25.00 0.55
CA LEU A 22 16.32 23.82 1.29
C LEU A 22 16.33 22.62 0.34
N SER A 23 17.55 22.30 -0.10
CA SER A 23 17.90 21.07 -0.78
C SER A 23 17.23 19.94 -0.04
N SER A 24 16.38 19.22 -0.76
CA SER A 24 15.67 18.03 -0.31
C SER A 24 16.67 17.05 0.29
N SER A 25 16.98 17.23 1.57
CA SER A 25 17.68 16.27 2.38
C SER A 25 16.78 15.04 2.35
N GLN A 26 17.12 14.08 1.51
CA GLN A 26 16.41 12.82 1.41
C GLN A 26 16.49 12.19 2.79
N ILE A 27 15.43 12.36 3.59
CA ILE A 27 15.31 11.71 4.88
C ILE A 27 15.38 10.21 4.56
N VAL A 28 16.52 9.59 4.87
CA VAL A 28 16.75 8.17 4.64
C VAL A 28 16.00 7.43 5.73
N TYR A 29 14.73 7.14 5.46
CA TYR A 29 13.92 6.36 6.37
C TYR A 29 14.47 4.95 6.52
N SER A 30 14.59 4.50 7.77
CA SER A 30 14.86 3.09 8.10
C SER A 30 13.86 2.17 7.38
N PRO A 31 14.24 0.95 6.97
CA PRO A 31 13.28 -0.04 6.46
C PRO A 31 12.04 -0.19 7.35
N MET A 32 12.23 -0.17 8.68
CA MET A 32 11.13 -0.21 9.64
C MET A 32 10.25 1.04 9.56
N GLU A 33 10.81 2.24 9.50
CA GLU A 33 10.03 3.48 9.36
C GLU A 33 9.21 3.48 8.06
N ARG A 34 9.78 2.97 6.96
CA ARG A 34 9.07 2.84 5.69
C ARG A 34 7.89 1.88 5.77
N ILE A 35 8.03 0.74 6.46
CA ILE A 35 6.89 -0.17 6.66
C ILE A 35 5.86 0.49 7.58
N THR A 36 6.28 1.18 8.64
CA THR A 36 5.35 1.84 9.58
C THR A 36 4.43 2.85 8.88
N HIS A 37 5.00 3.73 8.05
CA HIS A 37 4.25 4.74 7.32
C HIS A 37 3.31 4.12 6.27
N LYS A 38 3.76 3.08 5.56
CA LYS A 38 2.92 2.35 4.62
C LYS A 38 1.75 1.65 5.32
N SER A 39 2.03 0.95 6.43
CA SER A 39 1.03 0.29 7.27
C SER A 39 0.01 1.29 7.80
N GLU A 40 0.46 2.46 8.27
CA GLU A 40 -0.44 3.51 8.75
C GLU A 40 -1.41 3.98 7.66
N LEU A 41 -0.92 4.25 6.45
CA LEU A 41 -1.75 4.64 5.31
C LEU A 41 -2.77 3.55 4.91
N GLU A 42 -2.34 2.29 4.90
CA GLU A 42 -3.23 1.16 4.60
C GLU A 42 -4.31 0.99 5.69
N LEU A 43 -3.92 1.09 6.97
CA LEU A 43 -4.83 1.02 8.10
C LEU A 43 -5.82 2.18 8.11
N ARG A 44 -5.40 3.43 7.85
CA ARG A 44 -6.32 4.57 7.75
C ARG A 44 -7.38 4.37 6.66
N ARG A 45 -6.99 3.81 5.50
CA ARG A 45 -7.94 3.50 4.42
C ARG A 45 -8.92 2.39 4.81
N ALA A 46 -8.44 1.33 5.47
CA ALA A 46 -9.28 0.24 5.94
C ALA A 46 -10.23 0.72 7.07
N ALA A 47 -9.71 1.51 8.00
CA ALA A 47 -10.44 2.11 9.12
C ALA A 47 -11.60 2.98 8.62
N LYS A 48 -11.36 3.81 7.61
CA LYS A 48 -12.42 4.62 6.98
C LYS A 48 -13.55 3.76 6.40
N LYS A 49 -13.22 2.63 5.78
CA LYS A 49 -14.24 1.68 5.27
C LYS A 49 -14.99 1.01 6.42
N ALA A 50 -14.29 0.51 7.43
CA ALA A 50 -14.89 -0.17 8.58
C ALA A 50 -15.85 0.76 9.37
N LEU A 51 -15.43 2.00 9.63
CA LEU A 51 -16.28 3.01 10.26
C LEU A 51 -17.48 3.37 9.38
N GLY A 52 -17.30 3.44 8.05
CA GLY A 52 -18.39 3.63 7.10
C GLY A 52 -19.46 2.53 7.22
N PHE A 53 -19.05 1.28 7.31
CA PHE A 53 -19.97 0.14 7.50
C PHE A 53 -20.72 0.22 8.83
N GLU A 54 -20.03 0.48 9.95
CA GLU A 54 -20.68 0.58 11.27
C GLU A 54 -21.61 1.81 11.36
N THR A 55 -21.26 2.91 10.69
CA THR A 55 -22.13 4.08 10.57
C THR A 55 -23.41 3.74 9.80
N GLN A 56 -23.28 3.09 8.64
CA GLN A 56 -24.43 2.65 7.84
C GLN A 56 -25.32 1.67 8.60
N LYS A 57 -24.73 0.72 9.32
CA LYS A 57 -25.45 -0.24 10.17
C LYS A 57 -26.26 0.47 11.27
N SER A 58 -25.66 1.46 11.92
CA SER A 58 -26.31 2.26 12.96
C SER A 58 -27.46 3.11 12.40
N ILE A 59 -27.27 3.75 11.24
CA ILE A 59 -28.33 4.49 10.52
C ILE A 59 -29.48 3.57 10.13
N LYS A 60 -29.20 2.38 9.59
CA LYS A 60 -30.22 1.41 9.20
C LYS A 60 -31.08 1.01 10.40
N ARG A 61 -30.43 0.65 11.52
CA ARG A 61 -31.12 0.30 12.78
C ARG A 61 -31.98 1.45 13.31
N LEU A 62 -31.49 2.68 13.21
CA LEU A 62 -32.24 3.87 13.64
C LEU A 62 -33.49 4.07 12.77
N LYS A 63 -33.37 3.92 11.45
CA LYS A 63 -34.52 3.99 10.52
C LYS A 63 -35.54 2.87 10.78
N GLU A 64 -35.09 1.64 11.01
CA GLU A 64 -35.97 0.50 11.34
C GLU A 64 -36.75 0.76 12.64
N LEU A 65 -36.11 1.34 13.66
CA LEU A 65 -36.77 1.70 14.92
C LEU A 65 -37.77 2.87 14.76
N GLN A 66 -37.48 3.83 13.87
CA GLN A 66 -38.41 4.91 13.55
C GLN A 66 -39.64 4.39 12.80
N GLN A 67 -39.46 3.46 11.85
CA GLN A 67 -40.55 2.88 11.07
C GLN A 67 -41.43 1.92 11.87
N SER A 68 -40.84 1.18 12.81
CA SER A 68 -41.58 0.23 13.68
C SER A 68 -42.16 0.86 14.95
N SER A 69 -41.96 2.16 15.15
CA SER A 69 -42.50 2.87 16.31
C SER A 69 -44.02 2.99 16.22
N PRO A 70 -44.80 2.42 17.17
CA PRO A 70 -46.24 2.68 17.22
C PRO A 70 -46.52 4.17 17.49
N THR A 71 -47.63 4.67 16.98
CA THR A 71 -48.21 5.98 17.33
C THR A 71 -49.42 5.74 18.23
N PRO A 72 -49.38 6.08 19.54
CA PRO A 72 -48.35 6.84 20.26
C PRO A 72 -47.09 6.02 20.63
N PRO A 73 -45.92 6.67 20.73
CA PRO A 73 -44.67 5.99 21.04
C PRO A 73 -44.68 5.46 22.48
N THR A 74 -44.28 4.20 22.66
CA THR A 74 -44.19 3.58 23.98
C THR A 74 -42.88 3.97 24.68
N LYS A 75 -42.85 3.91 26.02
CA LYS A 75 -41.63 4.16 26.81
C LYS A 75 -40.47 3.23 26.41
N SER A 76 -40.77 2.02 25.93
CA SER A 76 -39.74 1.07 25.48
C SER A 76 -39.21 1.41 24.08
N SER A 77 -40.05 1.85 23.15
CA SER A 77 -39.60 2.26 21.81
C SER A 77 -38.73 3.51 21.86
N THR A 78 -39.11 4.50 22.67
CA THR A 78 -38.31 5.72 22.90
C THR A 78 -36.94 5.42 23.50
N LYS A 79 -36.85 4.52 24.50
CA LYS A 79 -35.57 4.08 25.06
C LYS A 79 -34.67 3.41 24.02
N LYS A 80 -35.23 2.54 23.17
CA LYS A 80 -34.48 1.88 22.08
C LYS A 80 -33.98 2.89 21.05
N LEU A 81 -34.81 3.86 20.68
CA LEU A 81 -34.46 4.93 19.75
C LEU A 81 -33.33 5.80 20.32
N ASN A 82 -33.42 6.23 21.58
CA ASN A 82 -32.37 7.00 22.24
C ASN A 82 -31.05 6.21 22.33
N ALA A 83 -31.10 4.91 22.61
CA ALA A 83 -29.91 4.05 22.61
C ALA A 83 -29.28 3.93 21.21
N ALA A 84 -30.09 3.81 20.15
CA ALA A 84 -29.61 3.78 18.78
C ALA A 84 -28.99 5.12 18.35
N THR A 85 -29.61 6.24 18.74
CA THR A 85 -29.08 7.60 18.52
C THR A 85 -27.74 7.80 19.23
N ARG A 86 -27.63 7.36 20.49
CA ARG A 86 -26.36 7.37 21.23
C ARG A 86 -25.29 6.49 20.57
N ASN A 87 -25.63 5.30 20.09
CA ASN A 87 -24.67 4.46 19.38
C ASN A 87 -24.18 5.15 18.09
N LEU A 88 -25.07 5.80 17.34
CA LEU A 88 -24.69 6.58 16.15
C LEU A 88 -23.77 7.77 16.50
N SER A 89 -24.01 8.48 17.59
CA SER A 89 -23.12 9.58 18.02
C SER A 89 -21.75 9.05 18.43
N LEU A 90 -21.69 7.93 19.15
CA LEU A 90 -20.43 7.28 19.52
C LEU A 90 -19.64 6.80 18.30
N VAL A 91 -20.30 6.18 17.30
CA VAL A 91 -19.62 5.74 16.06
C VAL A 91 -19.03 6.92 15.30
N LYS A 92 -19.71 8.07 15.30
CA LYS A 92 -19.19 9.31 14.68
C LYS A 92 -18.06 9.96 15.49
N ALA A 93 -18.02 9.75 16.79
CA ALA A 93 -16.95 10.24 17.65
C ALA A 93 -15.63 9.46 17.49
N VAL A 94 -15.70 8.20 17.05
CA VAL A 94 -14.49 7.39 16.80
C VAL A 94 -13.73 7.95 15.59
N SER A 95 -12.52 8.45 15.82
CA SER A 95 -11.66 8.96 14.75
C SER A 95 -10.96 7.82 13.99
N VAL A 96 -10.68 8.06 12.70
CA VAL A 96 -9.92 7.12 11.85
C VAL A 96 -8.50 6.91 12.41
N ASP A 97 -7.91 7.96 12.97
CA ASP A 97 -6.56 7.96 13.52
C ASP A 97 -6.47 7.18 14.84
N LEU A 98 -7.53 7.23 15.67
CA LEU A 98 -7.64 6.38 16.87
C LEU A 98 -7.63 4.90 16.47
N LEU A 99 -8.44 4.52 15.47
CA LEU A 99 -8.51 3.14 15.01
C LEU A 99 -7.16 2.67 14.41
N ALA A 100 -6.51 3.51 13.60
CA ALA A 100 -5.21 3.20 13.02
C ALA A 100 -4.10 3.07 14.08
N SER A 101 -4.07 3.95 15.10
CA SER A 101 -3.07 3.92 16.16
C SER A 101 -3.22 2.68 17.07
N VAL A 102 -4.46 2.33 17.47
CA VAL A 102 -4.74 1.07 18.20
C VAL A 102 -4.26 -0.14 17.40
N SER A 103 -4.50 -0.15 16.08
CA SER A 103 -4.07 -1.22 15.19
C SER A 103 -2.55 -1.32 15.04
N LEU A 104 -1.84 -0.20 14.84
CA LEU A 104 -0.37 -0.18 14.77
C LEU A 104 0.27 -0.67 16.07
N ARG A 105 -0.35 -0.35 17.21
CA ARG A 105 0.05 -0.86 18.52
C ARG A 105 -0.14 -2.39 18.60
N ARG A 106 -1.29 -2.92 18.15
CA ARG A 106 -1.52 -4.38 18.11
C ARG A 106 -0.53 -5.13 17.23
N LEU A 107 -0.07 -4.51 16.15
CA LEU A 107 0.97 -5.05 15.28
C LEU A 107 2.40 -4.90 15.88
N GLY A 108 2.54 -4.20 17.02
CA GLY A 108 3.82 -3.92 17.67
C GLY A 108 4.73 -3.00 16.86
N VAL A 109 4.19 -2.24 15.91
CA VAL A 109 4.97 -1.40 15.00
C VAL A 109 5.35 -0.08 15.65
N LYS A 110 4.45 0.47 16.46
CA LYS A 110 4.66 1.73 17.17
C LYS A 110 4.83 1.42 18.65
N HIS A 111 6.05 1.61 19.16
CA HIS A 111 6.32 1.63 20.59
C HIS A 111 5.73 2.91 21.20
N THR A 112 4.42 2.94 21.33
CA THR A 112 3.81 3.78 22.35
C THR A 112 4.21 3.14 23.68
N GLY A 113 5.13 3.74 24.43
CA GLY A 113 5.60 3.20 25.71
C GLY A 113 4.47 2.71 26.62
N VAL A 114 4.82 1.88 27.61
CA VAL A 114 3.89 1.38 28.63
C VAL A 114 3.10 2.58 29.19
N GLY A 115 1.77 2.57 29.04
CA GLY A 115 0.88 3.66 29.46
C GLY A 115 0.34 4.59 28.36
N ASN A 116 0.91 4.59 27.14
CA ASN A 116 0.45 5.48 26.06
C ASN A 116 -0.69 4.87 25.22
N ASP A 117 -1.68 4.23 25.86
CA ASP A 117 -2.79 3.65 25.09
C ASP A 117 -3.63 4.76 24.47
N PRO A 118 -3.78 4.79 23.14
CA PRO A 118 -4.69 5.74 22.51
C PRO A 118 -6.12 5.64 23.09
N LEU A 119 -6.52 4.49 23.65
CA LEU A 119 -7.80 4.31 24.33
C LEU A 119 -7.83 4.82 25.78
N THR A 120 -6.69 4.94 26.47
CA THR A 120 -6.63 5.49 27.84
C THR A 120 -6.62 7.01 27.84
N ASN A 121 -6.18 7.63 26.74
CA ASN A 121 -6.09 9.07 26.58
C ASN A 121 -7.40 9.71 26.04
N LEU A 122 -8.54 9.03 26.21
CA LEU A 122 -9.83 9.59 25.85
C LEU A 122 -10.25 10.67 26.87
N PRO A 123 -10.92 11.75 26.46
CA PRO A 123 -11.43 12.76 27.38
C PRO A 123 -12.30 12.11 28.47
N PRO A 124 -12.19 12.53 29.74
CA PRO A 124 -12.93 11.92 30.86
C PRO A 124 -14.46 12.00 30.68
N ASP A 125 -14.95 13.01 29.96
CA ASP A 125 -16.38 13.20 29.69
C ASP A 125 -16.91 12.31 28.57
N SER A 126 -16.03 11.61 27.85
CA SER A 126 -16.42 10.71 26.77
C SER A 126 -16.79 9.33 27.32
N ASP A 127 -17.79 8.68 26.71
CA ASP A 127 -18.17 7.29 27.00
C ASP A 127 -17.08 6.33 26.49
N ALA A 128 -15.99 6.25 27.24
CA ALA A 128 -14.76 5.53 26.86
C ALA A 128 -15.02 4.04 26.63
N GLU A 129 -15.91 3.42 27.43
CA GLU A 129 -16.31 2.03 27.22
C GLU A 129 -17.10 1.85 25.92
N GLY A 130 -18.02 2.76 25.61
CA GLY A 130 -18.77 2.77 24.36
C GLY A 130 -17.85 2.88 23.14
N VAL A 131 -16.88 3.79 23.21
CA VAL A 131 -15.85 3.98 22.18
C VAL A 131 -15.01 2.71 22.02
N LYS A 132 -14.51 2.12 23.11
CA LYS A 132 -13.74 0.87 23.09
C LYS A 132 -14.52 -0.26 22.42
N LYS A 133 -15.80 -0.44 22.76
CA LYS A 133 -16.68 -1.45 22.14
C LYS A 133 -16.86 -1.22 20.63
N ILE A 134 -16.91 0.03 20.16
CA ILE A 134 -16.99 0.35 18.73
C ILE A 134 -15.67 0.05 18.02
N VAL A 135 -14.55 0.42 18.64
CA VAL A 135 -13.21 0.14 18.12
C VAL A 135 -13.01 -1.37 17.93
N GLU A 136 -13.35 -2.19 18.92
CA GLU A 136 -13.27 -3.66 18.78
C GLU A 136 -14.17 -4.19 17.66
N ARG A 137 -15.41 -3.68 17.52
CA ARG A 137 -16.29 -4.05 16.41
C ARG A 137 -15.68 -3.71 15.05
N CYS A 138 -15.04 -2.55 14.94
CA CYS A 138 -14.38 -2.13 13.70
C CYS A 138 -13.17 -3.00 13.38
N ILE A 139 -12.36 -3.35 14.38
CA ILE A 139 -11.20 -4.24 14.21
C ILE A 139 -11.66 -5.66 13.85
N GLY A 140 -12.76 -6.13 14.43
CA GLY A 140 -13.39 -7.42 14.12
C GLY A 140 -14.05 -7.48 12.74
N ASN A 141 -14.11 -6.38 11.98
CA ASN A 141 -14.63 -6.39 10.62
C ASN A 141 -13.72 -7.24 9.71
N ASN A 142 -14.30 -8.21 8.99
CA ASN A 142 -13.56 -9.13 8.11
C ASN A 142 -12.62 -8.43 7.12
N THR A 143 -13.01 -7.28 6.57
CA THR A 143 -12.17 -6.53 5.63
C THR A 143 -10.99 -5.86 6.30
N PHE A 144 -11.20 -5.34 7.52
CA PHE A 144 -10.15 -4.71 8.32
C PHE A 144 -9.18 -5.75 8.87
N LYS A 145 -9.71 -6.88 9.37
CA LYS A 145 -8.94 -8.02 9.86
C LYS A 145 -7.98 -8.57 8.80
N LYS A 146 -8.44 -8.76 7.56
CA LYS A 146 -7.57 -9.18 6.44
C LYS A 146 -6.40 -8.23 6.21
N VAL A 147 -6.64 -6.92 6.25
CA VAL A 147 -5.57 -5.91 6.11
C VAL A 147 -4.60 -6.00 7.29
N MET A 148 -5.08 -6.18 8.51
CA MET A 148 -4.23 -6.39 9.70
C MET A 148 -3.35 -7.64 9.56
N ASP A 149 -3.93 -8.76 9.12
CA ASP A 149 -3.21 -10.03 8.95
C ASP A 149 -2.13 -9.91 7.86
N GLU A 150 -2.46 -9.32 6.70
CA GLU A 150 -1.50 -9.03 5.62
C GLU A 150 -0.36 -8.12 6.07
N LEU A 151 -0.67 -7.08 6.85
CA LEU A 151 0.34 -6.19 7.40
C LEU A 151 1.22 -6.91 8.42
N ASN A 152 0.64 -7.77 9.27
CA ASN A 152 1.38 -8.53 10.25
C ASN A 152 2.45 -9.41 9.59
N VAL A 153 2.12 -10.10 8.49
CA VAL A 153 3.08 -10.88 7.70
C VAL A 153 4.24 -10.00 7.22
N LYS A 154 3.95 -8.85 6.60
CA LYS A 154 4.98 -7.92 6.11
C LYS A 154 5.88 -7.40 7.23
N ILE A 155 5.32 -7.11 8.40
CA ILE A 155 6.07 -6.59 9.56
C ILE A 155 6.98 -7.67 10.13
N VAL A 156 6.49 -8.91 10.25
CA VAL A 156 7.29 -10.05 10.68
C VAL A 156 8.46 -10.29 9.72
N GLU A 157 8.23 -10.23 8.41
CA GLU A 157 9.32 -10.34 7.42
C GLU A 157 10.36 -9.23 7.55
N VAL A 158 9.94 -7.97 7.75
CA VAL A 158 10.87 -6.85 7.93
C VAL A 158 11.70 -7.04 9.19
N ARG A 159 11.08 -7.43 10.32
CA ARG A 159 11.80 -7.73 11.56
C ARG A 159 12.79 -8.87 11.38
N LYS A 160 12.40 -9.95 10.69
CA LYS A 160 13.30 -11.06 10.39
C LYS A 160 14.54 -10.60 9.60
N ARG A 161 14.34 -9.82 8.54
CA ARG A 161 15.44 -9.25 7.74
C ARG A 161 16.34 -8.31 8.56
N GLU A 162 15.78 -7.55 9.50
CA GLU A 162 16.57 -6.69 10.38
C GLU A 162 17.38 -7.50 11.40
N MET A 163 16.83 -8.58 11.96
CA MET A 163 17.59 -9.50 12.81
C MET A 163 18.73 -10.16 12.05
N GLU A 164 18.48 -10.70 10.86
CA GLU A 164 19.51 -11.30 9.99
C GLU A 164 20.63 -10.31 9.64
N ARG A 165 20.30 -9.02 9.42
CA ARG A 165 21.29 -7.95 9.20
C ARG A 165 22.11 -7.63 10.44
N SER A 166 21.52 -7.74 11.63
CA SER A 166 22.22 -7.49 12.90
C SER A 166 23.12 -8.66 13.32
N GLU A 167 22.74 -9.89 12.99
CA GLU A 167 23.51 -11.10 13.27
C GLU A 167 24.60 -11.37 12.24
N ALA A 168 24.46 -10.84 11.01
CA ALA A 168 25.46 -10.98 9.96
C ALA A 168 26.82 -10.56 10.53
N PRO A 169 27.80 -11.49 10.62
CA PRO A 169 29.07 -11.20 11.25
C PRO A 169 29.66 -9.99 10.56
N LYS A 170 29.97 -8.94 11.34
CA LYS A 170 30.75 -7.79 10.86
C LYS A 170 32.10 -8.33 10.43
N SER A 171 32.16 -8.86 9.21
CA SER A 171 33.35 -9.53 8.72
C SER A 171 34.44 -8.47 8.73
N LYS A 172 35.49 -8.70 9.51
CA LYS A 172 36.68 -7.83 9.63
C LYS A 172 37.49 -7.81 8.32
N LYS A 173 36.83 -7.94 7.17
CA LYS A 173 37.39 -7.99 5.83
C LYS A 173 37.68 -6.56 5.39
N GLY A 174 38.73 -5.96 5.94
CA GLY A 174 39.07 -4.59 5.57
C GLY A 174 40.42 -4.01 6.00
N LYS A 175 41.20 -4.62 6.92
CA LYS A 175 42.47 -3.99 7.37
C LYS A 175 43.76 -4.76 7.02
N LYS A 176 43.75 -5.75 6.11
CA LYS A 176 44.95 -6.56 5.80
C LYS A 176 45.37 -6.67 4.33
N ARG A 177 44.88 -5.82 3.41
CA ARG A 177 45.30 -5.87 1.98
C ARG A 177 45.75 -4.54 1.38
N ALA A 178 46.27 -3.62 2.19
CA ALA A 178 46.87 -2.37 1.70
C ALA A 178 48.39 -2.24 1.96
N ARG A 179 49.10 -3.34 2.28
CA ARG A 179 50.54 -3.28 2.62
C ARG A 179 51.47 -4.18 1.80
N GLU A 180 51.06 -4.67 0.63
CA GLU A 180 51.96 -5.53 -0.18
C GLU A 180 52.24 -5.06 -1.62
N ASP A 181 51.52 -4.08 -2.18
CA ASP A 181 51.79 -3.58 -3.54
C ASP A 181 52.43 -2.18 -3.60
N ARG A 182 53.12 -1.75 -2.53
CA ARG A 182 53.97 -0.54 -2.56
C ARG A 182 55.45 -0.91 -2.55
N LYS A 183 55.84 -1.75 -3.51
CA LYS A 183 57.24 -1.94 -3.92
C LYS A 183 57.33 -1.75 -5.43
N VAL A 184 58.12 -0.75 -5.83
CA VAL A 184 58.67 -0.54 -7.18
C VAL A 184 57.60 -0.10 -8.20
N THR A 185 57.41 1.21 -8.41
CA THR A 185 58.22 1.93 -9.41
C THR A 185 58.64 3.31 -8.93
N GLY A 186 59.91 3.64 -9.21
CA GLY A 186 60.53 4.90 -8.86
C GLY A 186 59.86 6.11 -9.51
N SER A 187 59.77 7.18 -8.74
CA SER A 187 59.83 8.53 -9.26
C SER A 187 60.76 9.30 -8.33
N GLU A 188 62.00 9.32 -8.78
CA GLU A 188 63.02 10.30 -8.47
C GLU A 188 62.40 11.69 -8.70
N TRP A 189 62.10 12.44 -7.64
CA TRP A 189 62.01 13.91 -7.62
C TRP A 189 62.32 14.36 -6.19
N SER A 190 63.61 14.25 -5.87
CA SER A 190 64.23 15.18 -4.94
C SER A 190 64.62 16.43 -5.73
N LYS A 191 64.12 17.60 -5.34
CA LYS A 191 64.95 18.77 -5.04
C LYS A 191 64.10 19.97 -4.63
N GLY A 192 64.36 20.40 -3.39
CA GLY A 192 64.37 21.80 -3.01
C GLY A 192 63.04 22.33 -2.52
N TYR A 193 62.84 22.32 -1.21
CA TYR A 193 62.50 23.56 -0.50
C TYR A 193 63.08 23.47 0.91
N GLN A 194 64.22 24.13 1.06
CA GLN A 194 64.93 24.35 2.30
C GLN A 194 64.55 25.75 2.78
N GLY A 195 64.05 25.84 4.00
CA GLY A 195 63.97 27.10 4.75
C GLY A 195 62.59 27.75 4.80
N GLN A 196 61.92 27.62 5.95
CA GLN A 196 61.84 28.76 6.85
C GLN A 196 61.43 28.28 8.25
N GLN A 197 62.34 28.51 9.19
CA GLN A 197 62.05 28.53 10.62
C GLN A 197 61.05 29.65 10.89
N GLY A 198 60.01 29.37 11.67
CA GLY A 198 58.93 30.33 11.91
C GLY A 198 58.12 29.98 13.15
N VAL A 199 58.71 30.26 14.30
CA VAL A 199 58.05 30.74 15.52
C VAL A 199 57.13 29.77 16.28
N PHE A 200 57.72 29.29 17.37
CA PHE A 200 57.10 28.78 18.58
C PHE A 200 56.05 29.74 19.16
N LEU A 201 54.85 29.23 19.42
CA LEU A 201 54.07 29.63 20.58
C LEU A 201 53.67 28.36 21.33
N ASN A 202 54.45 28.08 22.37
CA ASN A 202 54.06 27.23 23.47
C ASN A 202 52.87 27.88 24.17
N LEU A 203 51.74 27.17 24.30
CA LEU A 203 50.75 27.48 25.31
C LEU A 203 50.52 26.23 26.16
N ASN A 204 51.27 26.20 27.28
CA ASN A 204 51.00 25.34 28.42
C ASN A 204 49.63 25.68 29.04
N GLY A 205 48.89 24.64 29.39
CA GLY A 205 47.70 24.68 30.24
C GLY A 205 46.91 23.37 30.07
N SER A 206 47.33 22.27 30.69
CA SER A 206 46.93 21.79 32.02
C SER A 206 45.44 21.37 32.12
N GLY A 207 45.21 20.07 32.33
CA GLY A 207 43.92 19.45 32.67
C GLY A 207 43.68 18.20 31.83
N GLU A 208 44.21 17.06 32.26
CA GLU A 208 43.45 16.00 32.97
C GLU A 208 42.83 14.98 32.01
N ASP A 209 43.53 13.85 31.89
CA ASP A 209 43.06 12.47 31.74
C ASP A 209 41.64 12.23 31.19
N SER A 210 41.57 11.78 29.94
CA SER A 210 40.61 10.75 29.55
C SER A 210 41.10 9.99 28.31
N ASP A 211 41.65 8.80 28.55
CA ASP A 211 41.90 7.77 27.55
C ASP A 211 40.61 7.40 26.79
N GLY A 212 40.68 7.32 25.46
CA GLY A 212 39.55 6.81 24.66
C GLY A 212 39.60 7.06 23.15
N ASP A 213 40.71 6.72 22.50
CA ASP A 213 40.87 6.40 21.06
C ASP A 213 39.73 6.79 20.08
N GLU A 214 39.86 7.97 19.47
CA GLU A 214 39.19 8.34 18.22
C GLU A 214 40.18 8.27 17.05
N ASP A 215 40.22 7.13 16.35
CA ASP A 215 40.82 7.05 15.01
C ASP A 215 39.76 7.44 13.95
N GLU A 216 39.69 8.74 13.63
CA GLU A 216 39.24 9.19 12.32
C GLU A 216 40.38 9.06 11.30
N GLU A 217 40.24 8.18 10.30
CA GLU A 217 41.03 8.33 9.07
C GLU A 217 40.31 7.78 7.83
N GLY A 218 39.87 8.71 6.95
CA GLY A 218 40.18 8.64 5.52
C GLY A 218 39.58 7.52 4.66
N GLY A 219 38.27 7.32 4.67
CA GLY A 219 37.58 6.41 3.74
C GLY A 219 37.33 7.02 2.34
N LYS A 220 38.21 6.74 1.37
CA LYS A 220 38.00 6.99 -0.08
C LYS A 220 36.61 6.55 -0.54
N ARG A 221 35.80 7.50 -1.00
CA ARG A 221 34.53 7.26 -1.70
C ARG A 221 34.82 6.57 -3.04
N VAL A 222 34.65 5.24 -3.09
CA VAL A 222 34.49 4.51 -4.35
C VAL A 222 33.12 4.90 -4.91
N SER A 223 33.12 5.62 -6.02
CA SER A 223 31.91 5.94 -6.78
C SER A 223 31.35 4.66 -7.39
N GLN A 224 30.53 3.93 -6.64
CA GLN A 224 29.77 2.79 -7.14
C GLN A 224 28.49 3.28 -7.82
N TYR A 225 28.65 4.13 -8.84
CA TYR A 225 27.61 4.51 -9.79
C TYR A 225 28.04 3.99 -11.17
N GLY A 226 27.91 2.67 -11.36
CA GLY A 226 27.95 2.02 -12.66
C GLY A 226 26.51 1.65 -13.07
N PRO A 227 26.05 2.00 -14.29
CA PRO A 227 24.63 1.87 -14.68
C PRO A 227 24.23 0.44 -15.09
N ASN A 228 24.61 -0.59 -14.31
CA ASN A 228 24.26 -2.01 -14.56
C ASN A 228 24.14 -2.89 -13.27
N ALA A 229 24.01 -2.33 -12.07
CA ALA A 229 24.03 -3.12 -10.82
C ALA A 229 22.65 -3.60 -10.31
N PHE A 230 21.69 -3.84 -11.19
CA PHE A 230 20.37 -4.42 -10.86
C PHE A 230 19.91 -5.33 -12.02
N GLU A 231 20.71 -6.34 -12.34
CA GLU A 231 20.22 -7.54 -13.02
C GLU A 231 20.43 -8.71 -12.05
N ASP A 232 19.43 -9.59 -12.00
CA ASP A 232 19.32 -10.82 -11.19
C ASP A 232 18.70 -10.69 -9.79
N GLY A 233 17.38 -10.86 -9.75
CA GLY A 233 16.57 -10.95 -8.53
C GLY A 233 15.07 -11.05 -8.80
N ASP A 234 14.66 -11.98 -9.66
CA ASP A 234 13.36 -12.67 -9.73
C ASP A 234 12.12 -11.93 -9.18
N ASP A 235 11.49 -11.13 -10.05
CA ASP A 235 10.23 -10.44 -9.82
C ASP A 235 9.02 -11.39 -9.93
N GLU A 236 8.73 -12.15 -8.86
CA GLU A 236 7.52 -12.97 -8.71
C GLU A 236 6.30 -12.19 -8.18
N TRP A 237 6.22 -10.87 -8.43
CA TRP A 237 5.12 -10.00 -7.93
C TRP A 237 4.33 -9.25 -9.02
N ALA A 238 4.30 -9.78 -10.25
CA ALA A 238 3.55 -9.21 -11.37
C ALA A 238 2.01 -9.34 -11.30
N ASN A 239 1.43 -9.68 -10.14
CA ASN A 239 -0.03 -9.71 -9.94
C ASN A 239 -0.55 -8.53 -9.11
N VAL A 240 -0.12 -7.32 -9.44
CA VAL A 240 -0.75 -6.09 -8.95
C VAL A 240 -1.88 -5.70 -9.90
N THR A 241 -3.11 -6.03 -9.50
CA THR A 241 -4.39 -5.38 -9.84
C THR A 241 -4.41 -4.55 -11.12
N SER A 242 -5.19 -4.96 -12.12
CA SER A 242 -5.41 -4.31 -13.41
C SER A 242 -5.94 -2.86 -13.31
N LYS A 243 -5.11 -1.94 -12.84
CA LYS A 243 -5.34 -0.51 -12.92
C LYS A 243 -5.33 -0.15 -14.40
N LYS A 244 -6.46 0.36 -14.89
CA LYS A 244 -6.60 0.87 -16.25
C LYS A 244 -5.37 1.74 -16.57
N ASN A 245 -4.54 1.27 -17.51
CA ASN A 245 -3.32 1.95 -17.93
C ASN A 245 -3.62 3.42 -18.20
N ARG A 246 -2.94 4.33 -17.49
CA ARG A 246 -3.06 5.76 -17.79
C ARG A 246 -2.70 5.99 -19.26
N LYS A 247 -3.45 6.84 -19.97
CA LYS A 247 -3.19 7.19 -21.38
C LYS A 247 -1.71 7.61 -21.51
N GLY A 248 -0.92 6.82 -22.22
CA GLY A 248 0.52 7.04 -22.42
C GLY A 248 1.48 6.10 -21.68
N GLN A 249 1.04 5.29 -20.71
CA GLN A 249 1.93 4.36 -19.99
C GLN A 249 2.51 3.27 -20.92
N ARG A 250 1.66 2.72 -21.79
CA ARG A 250 2.06 1.74 -22.81
C ARG A 250 3.08 2.31 -23.80
N ALA A 251 2.90 3.56 -24.23
CA ALA A 251 3.85 4.24 -25.11
C ALA A 251 5.23 4.43 -24.44
N ARG A 252 5.25 4.71 -23.13
CA ARG A 252 6.51 4.82 -22.36
C ARG A 252 7.20 3.47 -22.20
N GLN A 253 6.46 2.41 -21.90
CA GLN A 253 7.01 1.05 -21.84
C GLN A 253 7.55 0.60 -23.21
N ALA A 254 6.83 0.92 -24.29
CA ALA A 254 7.29 0.61 -25.64
C ALA A 254 8.59 1.33 -25.99
N LYS A 255 8.69 2.63 -25.70
CA LYS A 255 9.92 3.40 -25.88
C LYS A 255 11.06 2.86 -25.03
N ALA A 256 10.81 2.48 -23.77
CA ALA A 256 11.83 1.91 -22.90
C ALA A 256 12.39 0.58 -23.45
N LYS A 257 11.51 -0.32 -23.91
CA LYS A 257 11.92 -1.59 -24.53
C LYS A 257 12.72 -1.38 -25.82
N ALA A 258 12.29 -0.44 -26.67
CA ALA A 258 13.02 -0.12 -27.90
C ALA A 258 14.42 0.45 -27.62
N VAL A 259 14.57 1.29 -26.59
CA VAL A 259 15.89 1.80 -26.17
C VAL A 259 16.77 0.69 -25.62
N ALA A 260 16.21 -0.25 -24.85
CA ALA A 260 16.97 -1.39 -24.31
C ALA A 260 17.46 -2.34 -25.42
N ALA A 261 16.61 -2.68 -26.40
CA ALA A 261 16.99 -3.49 -27.55
C ALA A 261 18.10 -2.82 -28.38
N ARG A 262 17.98 -1.51 -28.62
CA ARG A 262 19.01 -0.73 -29.34
C ARG A 262 20.35 -0.69 -28.58
N LYS A 263 20.33 -0.67 -27.25
CA LYS A 263 21.55 -0.80 -26.42
C LYS A 263 22.19 -2.19 -26.50
N ARG A 264 21.38 -3.24 -26.68
CA ARG A 264 21.86 -4.62 -26.85
C ARG A 264 22.33 -4.94 -28.28
N GLY A 265 22.28 -3.98 -29.21
CA GLY A 265 22.67 -4.17 -30.61
C GLY A 265 21.65 -4.97 -31.42
N GLU A 266 20.50 -5.32 -30.85
CA GLU A 266 19.41 -5.97 -31.58
C GLU A 266 18.75 -4.95 -32.52
N LYS A 267 18.67 -5.31 -33.82
CA LYS A 267 17.88 -4.55 -34.79
C LYS A 267 16.41 -4.70 -34.43
N TRP A 268 15.83 -3.63 -33.92
CA TRP A 268 14.40 -3.57 -33.61
C TRP A 268 13.58 -3.78 -34.88
N ASP A 269 12.89 -4.93 -34.98
CA ASP A 269 11.99 -5.22 -36.09
C ASP A 269 10.64 -4.52 -35.84
N SER A 270 10.38 -3.43 -36.59
CA SER A 270 9.17 -2.63 -36.45
C SER A 270 7.87 -3.38 -36.80
N SER A 271 7.97 -4.61 -37.32
CA SER A 271 6.84 -5.45 -37.71
C SER A 271 6.16 -6.20 -36.56
N VAL A 272 6.72 -6.18 -35.34
CA VAL A 272 6.12 -6.86 -34.18
C VAL A 272 4.87 -6.11 -33.71
N ASN A 273 3.71 -6.59 -34.15
CA ASN A 273 2.39 -6.07 -33.78
C ASN A 273 2.17 -6.22 -32.26
N TRP A 274 2.05 -5.10 -31.55
CA TRP A 274 1.95 -5.02 -30.08
C TRP A 274 0.67 -5.62 -29.47
N ARG A 275 -0.24 -6.13 -30.30
CA ARG A 275 -1.26 -7.05 -29.82
C ARG A 275 -0.59 -8.41 -29.68
N ALA A 276 -0.25 -8.79 -28.45
CA ALA A 276 0.08 -10.17 -28.14
C ALA A 276 -0.96 -11.04 -28.84
N LYS A 277 -0.54 -11.85 -29.81
CA LYS A 277 -1.38 -12.94 -30.29
C LYS A 277 -1.66 -13.73 -29.03
N LYS A 278 -2.92 -13.76 -28.61
CA LYS A 278 -3.36 -14.59 -27.49
C LYS A 278 -2.99 -16.02 -27.91
N GLU A 279 -1.89 -16.53 -27.37
CA GLU A 279 -1.51 -17.92 -27.54
C GLU A 279 -2.72 -18.72 -27.05
N LYS A 280 -3.38 -19.41 -27.98
CA LYS A 280 -4.27 -20.50 -27.59
C LYS A 280 -3.31 -21.58 -27.11
N GLU A 281 -3.18 -21.72 -25.80
CA GLU A 281 -2.69 -22.96 -25.23
C GLU A 281 -3.57 -24.08 -25.79
N GLU A 282 -3.00 -24.90 -26.67
CA GLU A 282 -3.56 -26.19 -27.02
C GLU A 282 -3.33 -27.10 -25.81
N GLU A 283 -4.23 -27.00 -24.83
CA GLU A 283 -4.47 -28.08 -23.87
C GLU A 283 -4.99 -29.27 -24.68
N VAL A 284 -4.08 -30.18 -25.01
CA VAL A 284 -4.41 -31.55 -25.42
C VAL A 284 -4.81 -32.28 -24.15
N GLU A 285 -6.05 -32.07 -23.71
CA GLU A 285 -6.71 -33.00 -22.80
C GLU A 285 -7.30 -34.16 -23.59
N ASP A 286 -7.00 -35.36 -23.10
CA ASP A 286 -7.42 -36.68 -23.50
C ASP A 286 -8.93 -36.89 -23.32
N SER A 287 -9.75 -36.08 -24.00
CA SER A 287 -11.18 -36.34 -24.12
C SER A 287 -11.39 -37.25 -25.33
N GLY A 288 -11.59 -38.54 -25.08
CA GLY A 288 -11.88 -39.59 -26.09
C GLY A 288 -13.19 -39.39 -26.87
N LEU A 289 -13.33 -38.25 -27.54
CA LEU A 289 -14.43 -37.92 -28.43
C LEU A 289 -13.93 -37.89 -29.87
N LYS A 290 -14.63 -38.64 -30.73
CA LYS A 290 -14.29 -38.89 -32.13
C LYS A 290 -14.12 -37.57 -32.89
N LYS A 291 -13.01 -37.45 -33.64
CA LYS A 291 -12.56 -36.24 -34.36
C LYS A 291 -13.56 -35.72 -35.40
N ASP A 292 -14.53 -36.51 -35.80
CA ASP A 292 -15.45 -36.19 -36.90
C ASP A 292 -16.54 -35.17 -36.51
N GLU A 293 -16.76 -34.93 -35.21
CA GLU A 293 -17.77 -33.97 -34.73
C GLU A 293 -17.22 -32.55 -34.46
N ILE A 294 -15.90 -32.38 -34.47
CA ILE A 294 -15.25 -31.09 -34.16
C ILE A 294 -15.20 -30.18 -35.40
N VAL A 295 -15.18 -30.75 -36.61
CA VAL A 295 -15.08 -29.98 -37.86
C VAL A 295 -16.39 -29.22 -38.17
N LEU A 296 -17.55 -29.67 -37.68
CA LEU A 296 -18.83 -28.98 -37.92
C LEU A 296 -19.06 -27.73 -37.05
N LYS A 297 -18.30 -27.54 -35.96
CA LYS A 297 -18.47 -26.37 -35.07
C LYS A 297 -17.60 -25.17 -35.45
N ALA A 298 -16.61 -25.36 -36.32
CA ALA A 298 -15.69 -24.29 -36.72
C ALA A 298 -16.22 -23.39 -37.86
N THR A 299 -17.28 -23.81 -38.57
CA THR A 299 -17.82 -23.06 -39.74
C THR A 299 -19.02 -22.16 -39.43
N VAL A 300 -19.52 -22.10 -38.19
CA VAL A 300 -20.71 -21.28 -37.80
C VAL A 300 -20.33 -19.92 -37.19
N GLY A 301 -19.07 -19.48 -37.39
CA GLY A 301 -18.52 -18.25 -36.78
C GLY A 301 -18.81 -16.93 -37.52
N ALA A 302 -19.66 -16.92 -38.55
CA ALA A 302 -19.93 -15.73 -39.35
C ALA A 302 -21.43 -15.54 -39.63
N GLY A 303 -22.23 -15.28 -38.58
CA GLY A 303 -23.66 -15.01 -38.78
C GLY A 303 -24.39 -14.55 -37.52
N GLY A 304 -24.56 -13.24 -37.39
CA GLY A 304 -25.67 -12.53 -36.73
C GLY A 304 -26.40 -13.15 -35.53
N LYS A 305 -26.21 -12.53 -34.36
CA LYS A 305 -27.22 -12.28 -33.29
C LYS A 305 -28.53 -13.11 -33.37
N LYS A 306 -28.53 -14.34 -32.86
CA LYS A 306 -29.75 -15.03 -32.39
C LYS A 306 -29.42 -15.91 -31.17
N TRP A 307 -29.25 -15.30 -30.00
CA TRP A 307 -29.07 -16.03 -28.73
C TRP A 307 -30.41 -16.50 -28.11
N GLN A 308 -31.45 -16.63 -28.93
CA GLN A 308 -32.80 -17.05 -28.52
C GLN A 308 -33.15 -18.46 -28.99
N ASP A 309 -32.18 -19.28 -29.38
CA ASP A 309 -32.46 -20.68 -29.68
C ASP A 309 -32.70 -21.46 -28.37
N LYS A 310 -33.93 -21.98 -28.30
CA LYS A 310 -34.54 -22.74 -27.22
C LYS A 310 -33.65 -23.94 -26.88
N GLY A 311 -32.99 -23.91 -25.73
CA GLY A 311 -32.38 -25.13 -25.15
C GLY A 311 -31.00 -24.98 -24.49
N LYS A 312 -30.35 -23.81 -24.54
CA LYS A 312 -29.03 -23.60 -23.89
C LYS A 312 -28.99 -22.42 -22.92
N ALA A 313 -30.12 -22.11 -22.27
CA ALA A 313 -30.10 -21.22 -21.13
C ALA A 313 -29.63 -22.00 -19.90
N HIS A 314 -28.64 -21.48 -19.18
CA HIS A 314 -28.15 -22.05 -17.93
C HIS A 314 -29.33 -22.22 -16.94
N PRO A 315 -29.45 -23.34 -16.21
CA PRO A 315 -30.63 -23.67 -15.40
C PRO A 315 -31.03 -22.57 -14.39
N SER A 316 -30.07 -21.81 -13.88
CA SER A 316 -30.31 -20.66 -12.99
C SER A 316 -31.06 -19.48 -13.62
N TRP A 317 -31.04 -19.34 -14.96
CA TRP A 317 -31.79 -18.30 -15.68
C TRP A 317 -33.19 -18.78 -16.11
N ALA A 318 -33.35 -20.09 -16.35
CA ALA A 318 -34.65 -20.70 -16.65
C ALA A 318 -35.60 -20.61 -15.43
N ALA A 319 -35.10 -20.85 -14.21
CA ALA A 319 -35.89 -20.76 -12.98
C ALA A 319 -36.50 -19.36 -12.75
N LYS A 320 -35.76 -18.30 -13.09
CA LYS A 320 -36.18 -16.91 -12.86
C LYS A 320 -37.34 -16.44 -13.75
N LYS A 321 -37.68 -17.19 -14.81
CA LYS A 321 -38.84 -16.86 -15.67
C LYS A 321 -40.11 -17.61 -15.26
N VAL A 322 -40.02 -18.67 -14.46
CA VAL A 322 -41.18 -19.47 -14.04
C VAL A 322 -41.91 -18.85 -12.84
N GLU A 323 -41.26 -17.99 -12.05
CA GLU A 323 -41.84 -17.42 -10.81
C GLU A 323 -42.68 -16.15 -10.97
N LYS A 324 -43.10 -15.77 -12.19
CA LYS A 324 -43.95 -14.56 -12.38
C LYS A 324 -45.46 -14.80 -12.22
N GLY A 325 -45.89 -15.98 -11.78
CA GLY A 325 -47.23 -16.22 -11.29
C GLY A 325 -47.16 -16.53 -9.79
N ILE A 326 -47.59 -15.59 -8.94
CA ILE A 326 -47.90 -15.90 -7.55
C ILE A 326 -49.06 -16.91 -7.63
N VAL A 327 -48.77 -18.19 -7.41
CA VAL A 327 -49.80 -19.22 -7.29
C VAL A 327 -50.62 -18.86 -6.06
N GLU A 328 -51.91 -18.56 -6.26
CA GLU A 328 -52.84 -18.27 -5.17
C GLU A 328 -52.82 -19.42 -4.16
N PHE A 329 -52.64 -19.07 -2.89
CA PHE A 329 -52.50 -20.02 -1.80
C PHE A 329 -53.84 -20.75 -1.57
N LYS A 330 -53.98 -21.96 -2.12
CA LYS A 330 -55.16 -22.84 -1.93
C LYS A 330 -55.19 -23.53 -0.55
N GLY A 331 -54.65 -22.88 0.49
CA GLY A 331 -54.71 -23.40 1.85
C GLY A 331 -56.04 -23.06 2.50
N THR A 332 -56.73 -24.06 3.04
CA THR A 332 -57.90 -23.87 3.90
C THR A 332 -57.51 -23.10 5.16
N LYS A 333 -58.20 -21.97 5.42
CA LYS A 333 -58.01 -21.18 6.65
C LYS A 333 -58.39 -22.04 7.86
N VAL A 334 -57.43 -22.35 8.71
CA VAL A 334 -57.68 -22.93 10.03
C VAL A 334 -58.00 -21.78 10.98
N THR A 335 -59.25 -21.70 11.43
CA THR A 335 -59.67 -20.81 12.52
C THR A 335 -59.60 -21.58 13.83
N PHE A 336 -58.88 -21.03 14.82
CA PHE A 336 -58.89 -21.53 16.19
C PHE A 336 -60.03 -20.83 16.92
N ASN A 337 -60.99 -21.62 17.41
CA ASN A 337 -62.05 -21.16 18.31
C ASN A 337 -61.59 -21.15 19.76
#